data_AF-A0A414PW39-F1
#
_entry.id   AF-A0A414PW39-F1
#
_cell.length_a   1.000
_cell.length_b   1.000
_cell.length_c   1.000
_cell.angle_alpha   90.00
_cell.angle_beta   90.00
_cell.angle_gamma   90.00
#
_symmetry.space_group_name_H-M   'P 1'
#
loop_
_entity.id
_entity.type
_entity.pdbx_description
1 polymer ?
#
loop_
_entity_poly.entity_id
_entity_poly.type
_entity_poly.pdbx_seq_one_letter_code
_entity_poly.pdbx_strand_id
1 'polypeptide(L)'
;MNLEEKIFRAVLDFEAKGDIYEEKEKVILGCMANGSEVEMVKKNLTTLELMDILKEYSREEINEAIRRLTEKDFVKSRKVAETTGTYFYEILNSQCDLEEFLEG
;
A
#
# COMPACT_ATOMS: atom_id res chain seq x y z
N MET A 1 -9.57 -12.11 14.05
CA MET A 1 -8.98 -11.39 12.90
C MET A 1 -7.60 -11.94 12.63
N ASN A 2 -7.46 -12.69 11.53
CA ASN A 2 -6.16 -13.11 11.01
C ASN A 2 -5.44 -11.89 10.39
N LEU A 3 -4.18 -12.08 9.98
CA LEU A 3 -3.37 -10.98 9.42
C LEU A 3 -3.91 -10.50 8.06
N GLU A 4 -4.46 -11.39 7.22
CA GLU A 4 -5.07 -10.98 5.96
C GLU A 4 -6.24 -10.02 6.18
N GLU A 5 -7.14 -10.32 7.12
CA GLU A 5 -8.31 -9.51 7.42
C GLU A 5 -7.90 -8.14 7.98
N LYS A 6 -6.88 -8.10 8.84
CA LYS A 6 -6.30 -6.85 9.35
C LYS A 6 -5.77 -5.96 8.22
N ILE A 7 -5.03 -6.55 7.29
CA ILE A 7 -4.45 -5.84 6.15
C ILE A 7 -5.56 -5.35 5.21
N PHE A 8 -6.50 -6.22 4.85
CA PHE A 8 -7.61 -5.86 3.97
C PHE A 8 -8.43 -4.69 4.54
N ARG A 9 -8.80 -4.76 5.83
CA ARG A 9 -9.50 -3.66 6.51
C ARG A 9 -8.68 -2.37 6.53
N ALA A 10 -7.37 -2.45 6.76
CA ALA A 10 -6.51 -1.26 6.73
C ALA A 10 -6.46 -0.59 5.34
N VAL A 11 -6.42 -1.37 4.27
CA VAL A 11 -6.49 -0.86 2.88
C VAL A 11 -7.88 -0.26 2.62
N LEU A 12 -8.95 -0.95 3.01
CA LEU A 12 -10.33 -0.46 2.86
C LEU A 12 -10.57 0.86 3.62
N ASP A 13 -10.14 0.93 4.88
CA ASP A 13 -10.25 2.12 5.72
C ASP A 13 -9.42 3.29 5.16
N PHE A 14 -8.32 3.00 4.46
CA PHE A 14 -7.53 4.01 3.78
C PHE A 14 -8.28 4.56 2.56
N GLU A 15 -8.82 3.69 1.70
CA GLU A 15 -9.56 4.10 0.51
C GLU A 15 -10.88 4.82 0.85
N ALA A 16 -11.54 4.43 1.94
CA ALA A 16 -12.78 5.07 2.41
C ALA A 16 -12.59 6.55 2.80
N LYS A 17 -11.35 7.00 3.05
CA LYS A 17 -11.04 8.41 3.30
C LYS A 17 -11.07 9.27 2.04
N GLY A 18 -11.18 8.66 0.86
CA GLY A 18 -11.09 9.33 -0.43
C GLY A 18 -9.64 9.64 -0.83
N ASP A 19 -9.49 10.43 -1.90
CA ASP A 19 -8.18 10.77 -2.43
C ASP A 19 -7.44 11.75 -1.50
N ILE A 20 -6.34 11.27 -0.92
CA ILE A 20 -5.42 12.05 -0.09
C ILE A 20 -4.21 12.43 -0.96
N TYR A 21 -3.74 13.66 -0.84
CA TYR A 21 -2.55 14.15 -1.55
C TYR A 21 -1.49 14.61 -0.55
N GLU A 22 -0.22 14.39 -0.88
CA GLU A 22 0.94 14.84 -0.11
C GLU A 22 1.90 15.65 -0.99
N GLU A 23 2.55 16.64 -0.38
CA GLU A 23 3.64 17.38 -1.03
C GLU A 23 4.91 16.51 -1.04
N LYS A 24 5.49 16.32 -2.22
CA LYS A 24 6.82 15.74 -2.38
C LYS A 24 7.76 16.72 -3.03
N GLU A 25 8.95 16.83 -2.45
CA GLU A 25 10.05 17.54 -3.08
C GLU A 25 10.67 16.65 -4.15
N LYS A 26 10.64 17.13 -5.39
CA LYS A 26 11.27 16.51 -6.54
C LYS A 26 12.56 17.23 -6.84
N VAL A 27 13.67 16.52 -6.65
CA VAL A 27 15.01 17.04 -6.98
C VAL A 27 15.23 16.90 -8.48
N ILE A 28 15.49 18.01 -9.15
CA ILE A 28 15.80 18.07 -10.58
C ILE A 28 17.30 18.30 -10.72
N LEU A 29 18.01 17.24 -11.13
CA LEU A 29 19.45 17.31 -11.41
C LEU A 29 19.66 17.81 -12.83
N GLY A 30 20.11 19.06 -12.95
CA GLY A 30 20.45 19.68 -14.24
C GLY A 30 21.97 19.72 -14.45
N CYS A 31 22.39 19.70 -15.72
CA CYS A 31 23.83 19.74 -16.07
C CYS A 31 24.53 21.06 -15.70
N MET A 32 23.78 22.14 -15.43
CA MET A 32 24.34 23.46 -15.06
C MET A 32 23.88 23.96 -13.68
N ALA A 33 22.71 23.54 -13.19
CA ALA A 33 22.22 23.85 -11.85
C ALA A 33 21.22 22.78 -11.42
N ASN A 34 21.25 22.43 -10.13
CA ASN A 34 20.23 21.61 -9.50
C ASN A 34 19.08 22.52 -9.03
N GLY A 35 17.84 22.06 -9.17
CA GLY A 35 16.66 22.71 -8.64
C GLY A 35 15.81 21.73 -7.82
N SER A 36 14.86 22.26 -7.06
CA SER A 36 13.78 21.46 -6.49
C SER A 36 12.43 22.07 -6.82
N GLU A 37 11.47 21.19 -7.09
CA GLU A 37 10.06 21.53 -7.29
C GLU A 37 9.22 20.78 -6.26
N VAL A 38 8.16 21.42 -5.77
CA VAL A 38 7.17 20.74 -4.93
C VAL A 38 6.05 20.25 -5.84
N GLU A 39 5.82 18.94 -5.84
CA GLU A 39 4.70 18.32 -6.54
C GLU A 39 3.69 17.74 -5.55
N MET A 40 2.40 17.89 -5.86
CA MET A 40 1.32 17.23 -5.14
C MET A 40 1.12 15.84 -5.73
N VAL A 41 1.40 14.79 -4.95
CA VAL A 41 1.23 13.41 -5.37
C VAL A 41 0.10 12.75 -4.60
N LYS A 42 -0.67 11.89 -5.27
CA LYS A 42 -1.67 11.07 -4.59
C LYS A 42 -0.97 10.14 -3.61
N LYS A 43 -1.41 10.18 -2.36
CA LYS A 43 -0.94 9.30 -1.30
C LYS A 43 -1.59 7.92 -1.47
N ASN A 44 -0.78 6.88 -1.34
CA ASN A 44 -1.24 5.50 -1.34
C ASN A 44 -0.80 4.83 -0.04
N LEU A 45 -1.57 3.84 0.44
CA LEU A 45 -1.15 3.05 1.59
C LEU A 45 0.01 2.14 1.20
N THR A 46 1.14 2.27 1.89
CA THR A 46 2.37 1.54 1.57
C THR A 46 2.69 0.42 2.56
N THR A 47 3.65 -0.44 2.20
CA THR A 47 4.18 -1.47 3.11
C THR A 47 4.68 -0.88 4.42
N LEU A 48 5.33 0.29 4.39
CA LEU A 48 5.86 0.95 5.58
C LEU A 48 4.75 1.41 6.51
N GLU A 49 3.69 2.00 5.95
CA GLU A 49 2.54 2.43 6.75
C GLU A 49 1.78 1.23 7.33
N LEU A 50 1.69 0.11 6.59
CA LEU A 50 1.14 -1.13 7.15
C LEU A 50 1.99 -1.66 8.30
N MET A 51 3.33 -1.57 8.23
CA MET A 51 4.20 -1.94 9.35
C MET A 51 3.98 -1.04 10.57
N ASP A 52 3.71 0.25 10.37
CA ASP A 52 3.41 1.16 11.47
C ASP A 52 2.03 0.87 12.11
N ILE A 53 1.03 0.54 11.29
CA ILE A 53 -0.33 0.17 11.73
C ILE A 53 -0.32 -1.19 12.45
N LEU A 54 0.40 -2.16 11.90
CA LEU A 54 0.44 -3.57 12.31
C LEU A 54 1.79 -3.93 12.93
N LYS A 55 2.26 -3.07 13.83
CA LYS A 55 3.60 -3.13 14.47
C LYS A 55 3.89 -4.43 15.22
N GLU A 56 2.87 -5.22 15.52
CA GLU A 56 3.01 -6.53 16.14
C GLU A 56 3.46 -7.65 15.19
N TYR A 57 3.47 -7.39 13.87
CA TYR A 57 3.89 -8.34 12.84
C TYR A 57 5.22 -7.91 12.19
N SER A 58 6.03 -8.89 11.82
CA SER A 58 7.24 -8.67 11.05
C SER A 58 6.92 -8.24 9.61
N ARG A 59 7.90 -7.61 8.96
CA ARG A 59 7.80 -7.24 7.55
C ARG A 59 7.54 -8.46 6.67
N GLU A 60 8.19 -9.59 6.97
CA GLU A 60 8.00 -10.86 6.28
C GLU A 60 6.56 -11.35 6.39
N GLU A 61 5.97 -11.37 7.59
CA GLU A 61 4.57 -11.80 7.80
C GLU A 61 3.59 -10.91 7.02
N ILE A 62 3.79 -9.60 7.05
CA ILE A 62 2.97 -8.64 6.29
C ILE A 62 3.10 -8.90 4.79
N ASN A 63 4.32 -9.10 4.28
CA ASN A 63 4.56 -9.38 2.87
C ASN A 63 3.92 -10.70 2.42
N GLU A 64 3.98 -11.76 3.23
CA GLU A 64 3.35 -13.03 2.91
C GLU A 64 1.82 -12.93 2.88
N ALA A 65 1.21 -12.25 3.85
CA ALA A 65 -0.23 -12.03 3.87
C ALA A 65 -0.70 -11.21 2.67
N ILE A 66 0.04 -10.16 2.29
CA ILE A 66 -0.24 -9.35 1.09
C ILE A 66 -0.11 -10.18 -0.18
N ARG A 67 0.90 -11.05 -0.27
CA ARG A 67 1.05 -11.97 -1.39
C ARG A 67 -0.20 -12.85 -1.53
N ARG A 68 -0.69 -13.44 -0.43
CA ARG A 68 -1.91 -14.27 -0.45
C ARG A 68 -3.16 -13.48 -0.84
N LEU A 69 -3.30 -12.24 -0.36
CA LEU A 69 -4.40 -11.34 -0.77
C LEU A 69 -4.31 -10.95 -2.25
N THR A 70 -3.11 -10.80 -2.78
CA THR A 70 -2.87 -10.47 -4.20
C THR A 70 -3.13 -11.68 -5.10
N GLU A 71 -2.68 -12.87 -4.71
CA GLU A 71 -2.93 -14.14 -5.43
C GLU A 71 -4.42 -14.47 -5.54
N LYS A 72 -5.24 -13.95 -4.61
CA LYS A 72 -6.70 -14.15 -4.55
C LYS A 72 -7.50 -12.96 -5.10
N ASP A 73 -6.83 -12.00 -5.74
CA ASP A 73 -7.46 -10.82 -6.33
C ASP A 73 -8.30 -9.96 -5.34
N PHE A 74 -7.94 -9.92 -4.05
CA PHE A 74 -8.55 -9.00 -3.09
C PHE A 74 -7.84 -7.64 -3.08
N VAL A 75 -6.52 -7.65 -3.22
CA VAL A 75 -5.69 -6.46 -3.16
C VAL A 75 -4.77 -6.44 -4.36
N LYS A 76 -4.68 -5.29 -5.03
CA LYS A 76 -3.65 -5.02 -6.04
C LYS A 76 -2.43 -4.44 -5.35
N SER A 77 -1.29 -5.08 -5.54
CA SER A 77 0.01 -4.56 -5.11
C SER A 77 0.75 -3.96 -6.31
N ARG A 78 1.18 -2.69 -6.21
CA ARG A 78 2.02 -2.04 -7.21
C ARG A 78 3.30 -1.49 -6.59
N LYS A 79 4.43 -1.73 -7.26
CA LYS A 79 5.73 -1.30 -6.77
C LYS A 79 5.86 0.23 -6.88
N VAL A 80 6.21 0.90 -5.79
CA VAL A 80 6.43 2.36 -5.72
C VAL A 80 7.85 2.71 -6.12
N ALA A 81 8.83 1.94 -5.63
CA ALA A 81 10.26 2.18 -5.90
C ALA A 81 11.03 0.86 -6.02
N GLU A 82 11.89 0.77 -7.03
CA GLU A 82 12.64 -0.47 -7.32
C GLU A 82 13.63 -0.85 -6.22
N THR A 83 14.25 0.16 -5.59
CA THR A 83 15.37 0.03 -4.65
C THR A 83 14.97 -0.28 -3.21
N THR A 84 13.77 0.11 -2.77
CA THR A 84 13.33 -0.07 -1.37
C THR A 84 12.41 -1.28 -1.16
N GLY A 85 11.91 -1.86 -2.25
CA GLY A 85 10.89 -2.91 -2.19
C GLY A 85 9.58 -2.43 -1.56
N THR A 86 9.28 -1.14 -1.70
CA THR A 86 8.04 -0.53 -1.20
C THR A 86 6.94 -0.72 -2.24
N TYR A 87 5.80 -1.25 -1.81
CA TYR A 87 4.61 -1.41 -2.62
C TYR A 87 3.50 -0.52 -2.07
N PHE A 88 2.57 -0.14 -2.94
CA PHE A 88 1.30 0.44 -2.57
C PHE A 88 0.16 -0.50 -2.90
N TYR A 89 -0.93 -0.36 -2.15
CA TYR A 89 -2.05 -1.31 -2.17
C TYR A 89 -3.35 -0.61 -2.52
N GLU A 90 -4.11 -1.23 -3.42
CA GLU A 90 -5.47 -0.81 -3.82
C GLU A 90 -6.41 -2.01 -3.63
N ILE A 91 -7.64 -1.80 -3.16
CA ILE A 91 -8.65 -2.85 -3.18
C ILE A 91 -8.99 -3.15 -4.63
N LEU A 92 -8.97 -4.42 -4.99
CA LEU A 92 -9.62 -4.84 -6.22
C LEU A 92 -11.10 -4.92 -5.91
N ASN A 93 -11.93 -4.19 -6.66
CA ASN A 93 -13.38 -4.41 -6.71
C ASN A 93 -13.64 -5.80 -7.33
N SER A 94 -13.21 -6.85 -6.65
CA SER A 94 -13.56 -8.21 -6.98
C SER A 94 -14.97 -8.45 -6.45
N GLN A 95 -15.74 -9.23 -7.18
CA GLN A 95 -17.07 -9.68 -6.76
C GLN A 95 -16.98 -10.75 -5.65
N CYS A 96 -15.85 -10.85 -4.95
CA CYS A 96 -15.54 -11.91 -4.01
C CYS A 96 -15.87 -11.44 -2.59
N ASP A 97 -16.79 -12.14 -1.93
CA ASP A 97 -17.22 -11.80 -0.57
C ASP A 97 -16.10 -12.12 0.42
N LEU A 98 -15.67 -11.10 1.18
CA LEU A 98 -14.61 -11.24 2.18
C LEU A 98 -15.00 -12.25 3.27
N GLU A 99 -16.30 -12.39 3.57
CA GLU A 99 -16.79 -13.34 4.56
C GLU A 99 -16.59 -14.79 4.10
N GLU A 100 -16.85 -15.08 2.82
CA GLU A 100 -16.66 -16.41 2.23
C GLU A 100 -15.18 -16.84 2.23
N PHE A 101 -14.26 -15.87 2.25
CA PHE A 101 -12.82 -16.11 2.32
C PHE A 101 -12.31 -16.46 3.73
N LEU A 102 -12.88 -15.84 4.76
CA LEU A 102 -12.41 -15.99 6.14
C LEU A 102 -12.89 -17.29 6.81
N GLU A 103 -13.90 -17.95 6.23
CA GLU A 103 -14.45 -19.23 6.71
C GLU A 103 -13.74 -20.47 6.15
N GLY A 104 -12.74 -20.31 5.27
CA GLY A 104 -12.00 -21.40 4.59
C GLY A 104 -10.73 -21.87 5.29
#